data_AF-A0A809SIA9-F1
#
_entry.id   AF-A0A809SIA9-F1
#
_cell.length_a   1.000
_cell.length_b   1.000
_cell.length_c   1.000
_cell.angle_alpha   90.00
_cell.angle_beta   90.00
_cell.angle_gamma   90.00
#
_symmetry.space_group_name_H-M   'P 1'
#
loop_
_entity.id
_entity.type
_entity.pdbx_description
1 polymer ?
#
loop_
_entity_poly.entity_id
_entity_poly.type
_entity_poly.pdbx_seq_one_letter_code
_entity_poly.pdbx_strand_id
1 'polypeptide(L)'
;MNKITIFETFAGIGSQIKALKNISNKFNLKVESLGFVEWYLDAIISYEIINNKILKQDKKTNIEDIKKSLSSLKISSDSKNIVSPNYFSKLTEERLRSIYPYLKKFIKKNTWERALKLLPWYKWC
;
A
#
# COMPACT_ATOMS: atom_id res chain seq x y z
N MET A 1 -5.26 -13.13 -26.98
CA MET A 1 -4.95 -13.07 -25.54
C MET A 1 -5.83 -11.98 -24.93
N ASN A 2 -6.75 -12.35 -24.04
CA ASN A 2 -7.71 -11.41 -23.47
C ASN A 2 -7.10 -10.69 -22.27
N LYS A 3 -7.24 -9.37 -22.21
CA LYS A 3 -6.71 -8.56 -21.11
C LYS A 3 -7.76 -8.39 -20.02
N ILE A 4 -7.41 -8.74 -18.79
CA ILE A 4 -8.21 -8.45 -17.59
C ILE A 4 -7.40 -7.48 -16.73
N THR A 5 -8.00 -6.32 -16.45
CA THR A 5 -7.47 -5.35 -15.51
C THR A 5 -8.35 -5.36 -14.26
N ILE A 6 -7.75 -5.61 -13.09
CA ILE A 6 -8.47 -5.72 -11.82
C ILE A 6 -8.05 -4.61 -10.86
N PHE A 7 -9.03 -4.07 -10.13
CA PHE A 7 -8.82 -3.22 -8.96
C PHE A 7 -9.44 -3.92 -7.75
N GLU A 8 -8.65 -4.12 -6.69
CA GLU A 8 -9.06 -4.92 -5.52
C GLU A 8 -9.41 -4.02 -4.34
N THR A 9 -10.67 -4.00 -3.90
CA THR A 9 -11.08 -3.39 -2.63
C THR A 9 -11.14 -4.43 -1.53
N PHE A 10 -10.64 -4.11 -0.33
CA PHE A 10 -10.49 -5.09 0.76
C PHE A 10 -9.66 -6.29 0.30
N ALA A 11 -8.52 -5.97 -0.32
CA ALA A 11 -7.70 -6.95 -1.02
C ALA A 11 -7.13 -8.03 -0.10
N GLY A 12 -7.02 -7.77 1.20
CA GLY A 12 -6.32 -8.63 2.13
C GLY A 12 -4.90 -8.87 1.62
N ILE A 13 -4.52 -10.14 1.49
CA ILE A 13 -3.21 -10.55 0.97
C ILE A 13 -3.18 -10.73 -0.56
N GLY A 14 -4.26 -10.40 -1.27
CA GLY A 14 -4.37 -10.45 -2.73
C GLY A 14 -4.70 -11.84 -3.27
N SER A 15 -5.70 -12.50 -2.69
CA SER A 15 -6.20 -13.78 -3.19
C SER A 15 -6.85 -13.63 -4.57
N GLN A 16 -7.44 -12.48 -4.87
CA GLN A 16 -8.18 -12.25 -6.12
C GLN A 16 -7.21 -12.19 -7.32
N ILE A 17 -6.19 -11.33 -7.28
CA ILE A 17 -5.14 -11.27 -8.31
C ILE A 17 -4.39 -12.60 -8.43
N LYS A 18 -4.12 -13.28 -7.30
CA LYS A 18 -3.42 -14.57 -7.30
C LYS A 18 -4.24 -15.65 -8.01
N ALA A 19 -5.54 -15.73 -7.75
CA ALA A 19 -6.44 -16.66 -8.44
C ALA A 19 -6.46 -16.41 -9.95
N LEU A 20 -6.58 -15.14 -10.38
CA LEU A 20 -6.55 -14.78 -11.80
C LEU A 20 -5.23 -15.17 -12.47
N LYS A 21 -4.09 -14.92 -11.82
CA LYS A 21 -2.76 -15.35 -12.31
C LYS A 21 -2.66 -16.87 -12.42
N ASN A 22 -3.22 -17.63 -11.48
CA ASN A 22 -3.17 -19.09 -11.52
C ASN A 22 -3.92 -19.68 -12.73
N ILE A 23 -5.03 -19.07 -13.14
CA ILE A 23 -5.83 -19.55 -14.28
C ILE A 23 -5.44 -18.90 -15.61
N SER A 24 -4.49 -17.95 -15.62
CA SER A 24 -4.24 -17.10 -16.78
C SER A 24 -3.80 -17.89 -18.01
N ASN A 25 -2.94 -18.89 -17.83
CA ASN A 25 -2.43 -19.72 -18.92
C ASN A 25 -3.54 -20.60 -19.51
N LYS A 26 -4.42 -21.16 -18.65
CA LYS A 26 -5.53 -22.02 -19.08
C LYS A 26 -6.51 -21.29 -19.99
N PHE A 27 -6.72 -19.99 -19.74
CA PHE A 27 -7.71 -19.18 -20.46
C PHE A 27 -7.09 -18.13 -21.39
N ASN A 28 -5.78 -18.20 -21.67
CA ASN A 28 -5.05 -17.24 -22.50
C ASN A 28 -5.31 -15.77 -22.09
N LEU A 29 -5.21 -15.50 -20.77
CA LEU A 29 -5.46 -14.21 -20.14
C LEU A 29 -4.15 -13.47 -19.87
N LYS A 30 -4.16 -12.15 -20.08
CA LYS A 30 -3.18 -11.22 -19.54
C LYS A 30 -3.81 -10.49 -18.36
N VAL A 31 -3.36 -10.78 -17.15
CA VAL A 31 -3.89 -10.18 -15.91
C VAL A 31 -3.01 -9.02 -15.47
N GLU A 32 -3.61 -7.85 -15.29
CA GLU A 32 -2.93 -6.64 -14.81
C GLU A 32 -3.66 -6.10 -13.57
N SER A 33 -2.93 -5.78 -12.51
CA SER A 33 -3.48 -5.07 -11.36
C SER A 33 -3.44 -3.57 -11.63
N LEU A 34 -4.59 -2.90 -11.53
CA LEU A 34 -4.71 -1.43 -11.55
C LEU A 34 -4.28 -0.82 -10.20
N GLY A 35 -4.46 -1.57 -9.12
CA GLY A 35 -4.21 -1.13 -7.75
C GLY A 35 -5.11 -1.86 -6.77
N PHE A 36 -4.93 -1.55 -5.49
CA PHE A 36 -5.75 -2.11 -4.43
C PHE A 36 -5.97 -1.12 -3.29
N VAL A 37 -7.03 -1.36 -2.53
CA VAL A 37 -7.36 -0.70 -1.27
C VAL A 37 -7.33 -1.73 -0.16
N GLU A 38 -6.45 -1.48 0.79
CA GLU A 38 -6.34 -2.23 2.04
C GLU A 38 -5.85 -1.27 3.11
N TRP A 39 -6.30 -1.47 4.35
CA TRP A 39 -5.97 -0.64 5.49
C TRP A 39 -5.29 -1.42 6.61
N TYR A 40 -5.35 -2.76 6.59
CA TYR A 40 -4.64 -3.59 7.54
C TYR A 40 -3.16 -3.70 7.16
N LEU A 41 -2.27 -3.21 8.04
CA LEU A 41 -0.83 -3.09 7.84
C LEU A 41 -0.18 -4.39 7.34
N ASP A 42 -0.41 -5.50 8.05
CA ASP A 42 0.25 -6.76 7.71
C ASP A 42 -0.30 -7.34 6.40
N ALA A 43 -1.60 -7.14 6.11
CA ALA A 43 -2.17 -7.52 4.82
C ALA A 43 -1.55 -6.74 3.65
N ILE A 44 -1.34 -5.43 3.79
CA ILE A 44 -0.65 -4.61 2.78
C ILE A 44 0.76 -5.16 2.52
N ILE A 45 1.53 -5.41 3.58
CA ILE A 45 2.90 -5.92 3.46
C ILE A 45 2.91 -7.30 2.80
N SER A 46 2.04 -8.21 3.24
CA SER A 46 1.89 -9.55 2.66
C SER A 46 1.47 -9.50 1.18
N TYR A 47 0.52 -8.63 0.82
CA TYR A 47 0.10 -8.42 -0.56
C TYR A 47 1.31 -8.06 -1.44
N GLU A 48 2.12 -7.08 -1.01
CA GLU A 48 3.29 -6.66 -1.78
C GLU A 48 4.31 -7.79 -1.96
N ILE A 49 4.56 -8.56 -0.92
CA ILE A 49 5.51 -9.67 -0.94
C ILE A 49 5.03 -10.79 -1.87
N ILE A 50 3.75 -11.17 -1.79
CA ILE A 50 3.18 -12.30 -2.55
C ILE A 50 3.00 -11.94 -4.03
N ASN A 51 2.51 -10.73 -4.31
CA ASN A 51 2.02 -10.37 -5.64
C ASN A 51 2.96 -9.48 -6.46
N ASN A 52 3.90 -8.79 -5.80
CA ASN A 52 4.87 -7.91 -6.44
C ASN A 52 6.30 -8.42 -6.25
N LYS A 53 7.02 -7.92 -5.24
CA LYS A 53 8.41 -8.27 -4.99
C LYS A 53 8.79 -8.04 -3.54
N ILE A 54 9.77 -8.82 -3.08
CA ILE A 54 10.42 -8.61 -1.79
C ILE A 54 11.32 -7.37 -1.90
N LEU A 55 11.13 -6.42 -0.99
CA LEU A 55 11.93 -5.20 -0.89
C LEU A 55 12.97 -5.34 0.22
N LYS A 56 14.16 -4.77 -0.01
CA LYS A 56 15.21 -4.67 1.01
C LYS A 56 14.86 -3.57 2.01
N GLN A 57 15.31 -3.75 3.25
CA GLN A 57 15.17 -2.74 4.31
C GLN A 57 15.74 -1.38 3.88
N ASP A 58 15.09 -0.30 4.32
CA ASP A 58 15.57 1.06 4.06
C ASP A 58 16.72 1.43 4.99
N LYS A 59 17.90 1.67 4.40
CA LYS A 59 19.13 2.02 5.14
C LYS A 59 19.51 3.50 5.05
N LYS A 60 18.77 4.31 4.28
CA LYS A 60 19.19 5.65 3.88
C LYS A 60 18.34 6.76 4.49
N THR A 61 17.06 6.50 4.71
CA THR A 61 16.11 7.48 5.23
C THR A 61 16.34 7.67 6.72
N ASN A 62 16.30 8.93 7.18
CA ASN A 62 16.33 9.26 8.59
C ASN A 62 15.14 8.59 9.31
N ILE A 63 15.38 8.05 10.51
CA ILE A 63 14.37 7.29 11.23
C ILE A 63 13.16 8.14 11.64
N GLU A 64 13.36 9.41 11.98
CA GLU A 64 12.27 10.33 12.32
C GLU A 64 11.42 10.68 11.10
N ASP A 65 12.04 10.78 9.91
CA ASP A 65 11.30 10.93 8.65
C ASP A 65 10.47 9.69 8.31
N ILE A 66 10.99 8.48 8.59
CA ILE A 66 10.22 7.24 8.44
C ILE A 66 9.01 7.25 9.38
N LYS A 67 9.22 7.52 10.67
CA LYS A 67 8.14 7.58 11.67
C LYS A 67 7.07 8.60 11.28
N LYS A 68 7.48 9.80 10.90
CA LYS A 68 6.57 10.88 10.46
C LYS A 68 5.77 10.48 9.22
N SER A 69 6.43 9.87 8.24
CA SER A 69 5.80 9.41 7.00
C SER A 69 4.77 8.32 7.25
N LEU A 70 5.14 7.31 8.04
CA LEU A 70 4.24 6.21 8.38
C LEU A 70 3.05 6.65 9.23
N SER A 71 3.27 7.55 10.19
CA SER A 71 2.21 8.09 11.07
C SER A 71 1.19 8.96 10.33
N SER A 72 1.48 9.36 9.09
CA SER A 72 0.50 10.05 8.23
C SER A 72 -0.54 9.12 7.60
N LEU A 73 -0.31 7.80 7.64
CA LEU A 73 -1.20 6.81 7.05
C LEU A 73 -2.37 6.51 8.00
N LYS A 74 -3.58 6.44 7.44
CA LYS A 74 -4.78 5.93 8.15
C LYS A 74 -4.86 4.41 7.96
N ILE A 75 -4.06 3.68 8.73
CA ILE A 75 -4.01 2.21 8.69
C ILE A 75 -4.35 1.60 10.05
N SER A 76 -4.59 0.30 10.04
CA SER A 76 -4.90 -0.52 11.21
C SER A 76 -3.82 -1.57 11.45
N SER A 77 -3.55 -1.86 12.72
CA SER A 77 -2.70 -2.99 13.14
C SER A 77 -3.50 -4.23 13.58
N ASP A 78 -4.82 -4.12 13.68
CA ASP A 78 -5.72 -5.19 14.16
C ASP A 78 -6.88 -5.45 13.20
N SER A 79 -6.83 -4.87 12.00
CA SER A 79 -7.88 -4.85 10.96
C SER A 79 -9.19 -4.15 11.34
N LYS A 80 -9.27 -3.55 12.53
CA LYS A 80 -10.52 -3.04 13.12
C LYS A 80 -10.44 -1.56 13.48
N ASN A 81 -9.32 -1.13 14.06
CA ASN A 81 -9.13 0.20 14.60
C ASN A 81 -7.94 0.88 13.92
N ILE A 82 -8.02 2.19 13.74
CA ILE A 82 -6.88 3.00 13.30
C ILE A 82 -5.80 2.96 14.38
N VAL A 83 -4.54 2.83 13.95
CA VAL A 83 -3.40 2.84 14.88
C VAL A 83 -3.33 4.15 15.67
N SER A 84 -2.91 4.08 16.94
CA SER A 84 -2.72 5.29 17.75
C SER A 84 -1.65 6.22 17.14
N PRO A 85 -1.68 7.54 17.41
CA PRO A 85 -0.68 8.48 16.87
C PRO A 85 0.78 8.11 17.17
N ASN A 86 1.04 7.46 18.31
CA ASN A 86 2.37 7.05 18.74
C ASN A 86 2.73 5.60 18.34
N TYR A 87 1.90 4.93 17.54
CA TYR A 87 2.08 3.52 17.18
C TYR A 87 3.46 3.25 16.56
N PHE A 88 3.82 4.00 15.50
CA PHE A 88 5.11 3.82 14.83
C PHE A 88 6.30 4.24 15.67
N SER A 89 6.12 5.22 16.57
CA SER A 89 7.17 5.65 17.49
C SER A 89 7.55 4.57 18.52
N LYS A 90 6.65 3.62 18.79
CA LYS A 90 6.88 2.48 19.70
C LYS A 90 7.53 1.28 19.02
N LEU A 91 7.59 1.24 17.68
CA LEU A 91 8.21 0.14 16.96
C LEU A 91 9.74 0.27 16.96
N THR A 92 10.44 -0.86 16.90
CA THR A 92 11.90 -0.87 16.76
C THR A 92 12.31 -0.26 15.42
N GLU A 93 13.49 0.36 15.38
CA GLU A 93 14.05 0.90 14.14
C GLU A 93 14.17 -0.17 13.05
N GLU A 94 14.58 -1.38 13.41
CA GLU A 94 14.64 -2.53 12.48
C GLU A 94 13.27 -2.80 11.84
N ARG A 95 12.20 -2.87 12.66
CA ARG A 95 10.85 -3.11 12.16
C ARG A 95 10.42 -1.99 11.23
N LEU A 96 10.62 -0.73 11.62
CA LEU A 96 10.30 0.45 10.80
C LEU A 96 11.01 0.41 9.44
N ARG A 97 12.32 0.14 9.44
CA ARG A 97 13.13 0.03 8.21
C ARG A 97 12.70 -1.13 7.32
N SER A 98 12.18 -2.21 7.90
CA SER A 98 11.66 -3.36 7.15
C SER A 98 10.32 -3.09 6.47
N ILE A 99 9.40 -2.37 7.11
CA ILE A 99 8.04 -2.16 6.59
C ILE A 99 7.94 -0.93 5.69
N TYR A 100 8.76 0.10 5.94
CA TYR A 100 8.70 1.37 5.23
C TYR A 100 8.76 1.25 3.70
N PRO A 101 9.64 0.41 3.09
CA PRO A 101 9.67 0.23 1.64
C PRO A 101 8.34 -0.19 1.03
N TYR A 102 7.58 -1.05 1.71
CA TYR A 102 6.29 -1.57 1.23
C TYR A 102 5.17 -0.53 1.32
N LEU A 103 5.26 0.39 2.28
CA LEU A 103 4.26 1.43 2.51
C LEU A 103 4.53 2.72 1.72
N LYS A 104 5.75 2.88 1.17
CA LYS A 104 6.20 4.11 0.51
C LYS A 104 5.27 4.61 -0.60
N LYS A 105 4.61 3.69 -1.32
CA LYS A 105 3.66 4.04 -2.39
C LYS A 105 2.34 4.63 -1.88
N PHE A 106 1.96 4.33 -0.64
CA PHE A 106 0.76 4.87 0.01
C PHE A 106 1.04 6.22 0.70
N ILE A 107 2.31 6.47 1.04
CA ILE A 107 2.77 7.72 1.68
C ILE A 107 2.87 8.85 0.66
N LYS A 108 3.26 8.54 -0.58
CA LYS A 108 3.28 9.54 -1.66
C LYS A 108 1.86 10.07 -1.81
N LYS A 109 1.61 11.25 -1.23
CA LYS A 109 0.41 12.06 -1.41
C LYS A 109 -0.09 11.83 -2.82
N ASN A 110 -1.33 11.34 -2.92
CA ASN A 110 -2.09 11.30 -4.15
C ASN A 110 -1.66 12.50 -4.99
N THR A 111 -0.98 12.27 -6.12
CA THR A 111 -0.70 13.32 -7.09
C THR A 111 -1.99 14.06 -7.44
N TRP A 112 -3.14 13.36 -7.34
CA TRP A 112 -4.49 13.90 -7.37
C TRP A 112 -4.81 14.94 -6.30
N GLU A 113 -4.42 14.79 -5.03
CA GLU A 113 -4.70 15.82 -4.00
C GLU A 113 -3.87 17.08 -4.21
N ARG A 114 -2.65 16.95 -4.73
CA ARG A 114 -1.84 18.11 -5.16
C ARG A 114 -2.44 18.76 -6.41
N ALA A 115 -2.89 17.96 -7.39
CA ALA A 115 -3.54 18.46 -8.59
C ALA A 115 -4.88 19.15 -8.30
N LEU A 116 -5.73 18.56 -7.44
CA LEU A 116 -7.01 19.12 -6.99
C LEU A 116 -6.81 20.43 -6.22
N LYS A 117 -5.78 20.52 -5.37
CA LYS A 117 -5.40 21.77 -4.68
C LYS A 117 -4.87 22.86 -5.62
N LEU A 118 -4.47 22.50 -6.84
CA LEU A 118 -4.07 23.44 -7.89
C LEU A 118 -5.26 23.81 -8.82
N LEU A 119 -6.40 23.14 -8.70
CA LEU A 119 -7.58 23.47 -9.49
C LEU A 119 -8.32 24.69 -8.89
N PRO A 120 -8.78 25.64 -9.73
CA PRO A 120 -9.38 26.90 -9.27
C PRO A 120 -10.58 26.73 -8.32
N TRP A 121 -11.34 25.65 -8.49
CA TRP A 121 -12.62 25.41 -7.81
C TRP A 121 -12.47 24.82 -6.40
N TYR A 122 -11.29 24.33 -6.00
CA TYR A 122 -11.07 23.71 -4.68
C TYR A 122 -11.14 24.70 -3.50
N LYS A 123 -11.09 26.02 -3.77
CA LYS A 123 -11.19 27.07 -2.73
C LYS A 123 -12.61 27.33 -2.22
N TRP A 124 -13.62 26.68 -2.79
CA TRP A 124 -15.03 26.92 -2.50
C TRP A 124 -15.74 25.73 -1.81
N CYS A 125 -14.98 24.72 -1.36
CA CYS A 125 -15.45 23.58 -0.58
C CYS A 125 -14.89 23.61 0.85
#